data_AF-A0A0B4ENT0-F1
#
_entry.id   AF-A0A0B4ENT0-F1
#
_cell.length_a   1.000
_cell.length_b   1.000
_cell.length_c   1.000
_cell.angle_alpha   90.00
_cell.angle_beta   90.00
_cell.angle_gamma   90.00
#
_symmetry.space_group_name_H-M   'P 1'
#
loop_
_entity.id
_entity.type
_entity.pdbx_description
1 polymer ?
#
loop_
_entity_poly.entity_id
_entity_poly.type
_entity_poly.pdbx_seq_one_letter_code
_entity_poly.pdbx_strand_id
1 'polypeptide(L)' 'MKKILFKGGTTNIGGVEKIQIEYINFLIEQNYDVKVIIENDYGKENVLEKYIHTQVQYLKDTSYTQKLNFLQEQRKIT' A
#
# COMPACT_ATOMS: atom_id res chain seq x y z
N MET A 1 3.20 11.90 -22.46
CA MET A 1 2.86 11.99 -21.03
C MET A 1 3.68 10.96 -20.28
N LYS A 2 4.47 11.35 -19.28
CA LYS A 2 5.30 10.41 -18.52
C LYS A 2 4.41 9.62 -17.55
N LYS A 3 4.62 8.31 -17.47
CA LYS A 3 3.89 7.41 -16.57
C LYS A 3 4.81 6.95 -15.45
N ILE A 4 4.31 6.96 -14.22
CA ILE A 4 5.05 6.55 -13.03
C ILE A 4 4.29 5.40 -12.37
N LEU A 5 4.99 4.29 -12.14
CA LEU A 5 4.50 3.21 -11.31
C LEU A 5 5.12 3.32 -9.93
N PHE A 6 4.30 3.53 -8.92
CA PHE A 6 4.71 3.48 -7.54
C PHE A 6 4.42 2.10 -6.95
N LYS A 7 5.43 1.47 -6.32
CA LYS A 7 5.29 0.18 -5.63
C LYS A 7 5.67 0.35 -4.16
N GLY A 8 4.67 0.22 -3.28
CA GLY A 8 4.83 0.27 -1.82
C GLY A 8 4.58 -1.08 -1.16
N GLY A 9 5.06 -1.26 0.08
CA GLY A 9 4.84 -2.49 0.85
C GLY A 9 3.49 -2.53 1.56
N THR A 10 3.14 -1.44 2.26
CA THR A 10 1.94 -1.28 3.08
C THR A 10 1.48 0.19 3.06
N THR A 11 0.27 0.47 3.53
CA THR A 11 -0.24 1.82 3.82
C THR A 11 -0.60 1.97 5.31
N ASN A 12 0.18 1.31 6.17
CA ASN A 12 0.03 1.36 7.63
C ASN A 12 0.60 2.66 8.23
N ILE A 13 0.49 2.85 9.54
CA ILE A 13 1.01 4.04 10.25
C ILE A 13 2.54 3.98 10.33
N GLY A 14 3.22 4.59 9.36
CA GLY A 14 4.67 4.80 9.41
C GLY A 14 5.08 6.14 8.81
N GLY A 15 6.21 6.68 9.27
CA GLY A 15 6.72 7.98 8.83
C GLY A 15 7.18 7.98 7.37
N VAL A 16 7.75 6.86 6.91
CA VAL A 16 8.21 6.69 5.53
C VAL A 16 7.02 6.62 4.59
N GLU A 17 6.00 5.84 4.95
CA GLU A 17 4.75 5.70 4.19
C GLU A 17 4.06 7.05 4.04
N LYS A 18 4.04 7.88 5.09
CA LYS A 18 3.47 9.22 5.03
C LYS A 18 4.18 10.11 3.99
N ILE A 19 5.52 10.17 4.02
CA ILE A 19 6.30 10.96 3.05
C ILE A 19 6.08 10.45 1.62
N GLN A 20 6.01 9.12 1.45
CA GLN A 20 5.74 8.53 0.15
C GLN A 20 4.39 8.96 -0.43
N ILE A 21 3.34 8.98 0.40
CA ILE A 21 2.00 9.42 -0.01
C ILE A 21 1.98 10.90 -0.37
N GLU A 22 2.63 11.75 0.44
CA GLU A 22 2.77 13.18 0.12
C GLU A 22 3.45 13.40 -1.23
N TYR A 23 4.49 12.61 -1.54
CA TYR A 23 5.18 12.68 -2.82
C TYR A 23 4.33 12.16 -3.99
N ILE A 24 3.58 11.07 -3.81
CA ILE A 24 2.62 10.57 -4.81
C ILE A 24 1.60 11.66 -5.16
N ASN A 25 1.01 12.30 -4.15
CA ASN A 25 0.01 13.34 -4.35
C ASN A 25 0.60 14.57 -5.06
N PHE A 26 1.81 14.98 -4.68
CA PHE A 26 2.53 16.03 -5.38
C PHE A 26 2.70 15.71 -6.88
N LEU A 27 3.09 14.47 -7.23
CA LEU A 27 3.23 14.07 -8.64
C LEU A 27 1.89 14.10 -9.39
N ILE A 28 0.81 13.68 -8.75
CA ILE A 28 -0.54 13.76 -9.33
C ILE A 28 -0.93 15.23 -9.61
N GLU A 29 -0.67 16.13 -8.65
CA GLU A 29 -0.91 17.58 -8.80
C GLU A 29 -0.07 18.21 -9.92
N GLN A 30 1.12 17.67 -10.18
CA GLN A 30 1.95 18.06 -11.33
C GLN A 30 1.52 17.41 -12.66
N ASN A 31 0.32 16.83 -12.73
CA ASN A 31 -0.27 16.17 -13.91
C ASN A 31 0.54 14.96 -14.44
N TYR A 32 1.24 14.24 -13.56
CA TYR A 32 1.80 12.94 -13.92
C TYR A 32 0.73 11.85 -13.89
N ASP A 33 0.82 10.89 -14.81
CA ASP A 33 0.02 9.66 -14.77
C ASP A 33 0.66 8.69 -13.77
N VAL A 34 0.11 8.65 -12.55
CA VAL A 34 0.64 7.86 -11.43
C VAL A 34 -0.27 6.66 -11.14
N LYS A 35 0.31 5.47 -11.19
CA LYS A 35 -0.34 4.23 -10.74
C LYS A 35 0.28 3.77 -9.43
N VAL A 36 -0.53 3.45 -8.43
CA VAL A 36 -0.08 2.99 -7.12
C VAL A 36 -0.41 1.52 -6.94
N ILE A 37 0.63 0.72 -6.67
CA ILE A 37 0.53 -0.68 -6.31
C ILE A 37 1.08 -0.87 -4.90
N ILE A 38 0.28 -1.48 -4.03
CA ILE A 38 0.69 -1.86 -2.67
C ILE A 38 0.75 -3.38 -2.60
N GLU A 39 1.82 -3.92 -2.00
CA GLU A 39 2.04 -5.37 -1.98
C GLU A 39 0.97 -6.11 -1.18
N ASN A 40 0.65 -5.63 0.01
CA ASN A 40 -0.18 -6.35 0.97
C ASN A 40 -1.38 -5.49 1.38
N ASP A 41 -2.57 -6.06 1.20
CA ASP A 41 -3.79 -5.50 1.76
C ASP A 41 -3.97 -6.01 3.20
N TYR A 42 -3.82 -5.11 4.17
CA TYR A 42 -4.12 -5.39 5.59
C TYR A 42 -5.52 -4.88 6.00
N GLY A 43 -6.37 -4.53 5.02
CA GLY A 43 -7.73 -4.08 5.26
C GLY A 43 -7.79 -2.84 6.15
N LYS A 44 -8.33 -2.97 7.36
CA LYS A 44 -8.51 -1.84 8.28
C LYS A 44 -7.20 -1.23 8.81
N GLU A 45 -6.09 -1.96 8.71
CA GLU A 45 -4.78 -1.46 9.17
C GLU A 45 -4.14 -0.51 8.14
N ASN A 46 -4.61 -0.51 6.90
CA ASN A 46 -4.19 0.37 5.80
C ASN A 46 -4.71 1.82 5.98
N VAL A 47 -4.50 2.40 7.14
CA VAL A 47 -5.14 3.68 7.52
C VAL A 47 -4.68 4.87 6.68
N LEU A 48 -3.52 4.78 6.01
CA LEU A 48 -3.02 5.85 5.17
C LEU A 48 -3.54 5.81 3.73
N GLU A 49 -4.16 4.70 3.29
CA GLU A 49 -4.66 4.53 1.91
C GLU A 49 -5.57 5.69 1.49
N LYS A 50 -6.46 6.12 2.39
CA LYS A 50 -7.44 7.19 2.16
C LYS A 50 -6.83 8.55 1.83
N TYR A 51 -5.53 8.74 2.07
CA TYR A 51 -4.82 9.98 1.76
C TYR A 51 -4.18 9.98 0.37
N ILE A 52 -4.26 8.87 -0.39
CA ILE A 52 -3.71 8.78 -1.75
C ILE A 52 -4.78 9.26 -2.74
N HIS A 53 -4.46 10.28 -3.55
CA HIS A 53 -5.40 10.91 -4.49
C HIS A 53 -5.60 10.12 -5.81
N THR A 54 -5.34 8.82 -5.79
CA THR A 54 -5.54 7.92 -6.92
C THR A 54 -5.92 6.53 -6.42
N GLN A 55 -6.46 5.70 -7.31
CA GLN A 55 -6.84 4.34 -6.96
C GLN A 55 -5.60 3.51 -6.62
N VAL A 56 -5.64 2.86 -5.46
CA VAL A 56 -4.63 1.88 -5.03
C VAL A 56 -5.02 0.49 -5.52
N GLN A 57 -4.05 -0.24 -6.07
CA GLN A 57 -4.20 -1.65 -6.40
C GLN A 57 -3.36 -2.50 -5.46
N TYR A 58 -3.96 -3.54 -4.91
CA TYR A 58 -3.28 -4.51 -4.05
C TYR A 58 -2.82 -5.74 -4.83
N LEU A 59 -1.58 -6.19 -4.62
CA LEU A 59 -1.08 -7.43 -5.23
C LEU A 59 -1.55 -8.68 -4.48
N LYS A 60 -1.58 -8.60 -3.15
CA LYS A 60 -2.09 -9.65 -2.27
C LYS A 60 -3.28 -9.08 -1.52
N ASP A 61 -4.45 -9.67 -1.76
CA ASP A 61 -5.68 -9.26 -1.10
C ASP A 61 -5.67 -9.59 0.41
N THR A 62 -6.65 -9.03 1.11
CA THR A 62 -6.84 -9.25 2.55
C THR A 62 -6.93 -10.75 2.92
N SER A 63 -7.50 -11.59 2.07
CA SER A 63 -7.65 -13.03 2.37
C SER A 63 -6.30 -13.75 2.34
N TYR A 64 -5.43 -13.36 1.40
CA TYR A 64 -4.07 -13.87 1.30
C TYR A 64 -3.24 -13.49 2.53
N THR A 65 -3.29 -12.21 2.94
CA THR A 65 -2.50 -11.72 4.09
C THR A 65 -2.96 -12.36 5.39
N GLN A 66 -4.28 -12.51 5.60
CA GLN A 66 -4.84 -13.23 6.74
C GLN A 66 -4.38 -14.69 6.80
N LYS A 67 -4.41 -15.41 5.67
CA LYS A 67 -3.91 -16.79 5.59
C LYS A 67 -2.43 -16.87 5.93
N LEU A 68 -1.63 -15.92 5.45
CA LEU A 68 -0.19 -15.88 5.74
C LEU A 68 0.07 -15.69 7.24
N ASN A 69 -0.64 -14.76 7.88
CA ASN A 69 -0.54 -14.49 9.31
C ASN A 69 -0.93 -15.72 10.14
N PHE A 70 -2.03 -16.38 9.79
CA PHE A 70 -2.45 -17.63 10.43
C PHE A 70 -1.34 -18.70 10.37
N LEU A 71 -0.74 -18.92 9.21
CA LEU A 71 0.34 -19.90 9.03
C LEU A 71 1.61 -19.54 9.82
N GLN A 72 1.93 -18.25 9.96
CA GLN A 72 3.07 -17.79 10.76
C GLN A 72 2.85 -18.03 12.25
N GLU A 73 1.65 -17.77 12.76
CA GLU A 73 1.30 -18.04 14.16
C GLU A 73 1.39 -19.53 14.49
N GLN A 74 0.92 -20.42 13.60
CA GLN A 74 1.06 -21.87 13.79
C GLN A 74 2.53 -22.32 13.89
N ARG A 75 3.43 -21.70 13.11
CA ARG A 75 4.88 -22.01 13.14
C ARG A 75 5.58 -21.53 14.40
N LYS A 76 5.08 -20.48 15.06
CA LYS A 76 5.65 -19.99 16.33
C LYS A 76 5.33 -20.93 17.51
N ILE A 77 4.31 -21.77 17.36
CA ILE A 77 3.80 -22.68 18.38
C ILE A 77 4.50 -24.06 18.28
N THR A 78 5.21 -24.34 17.18
CA THR A 78 5.98 -25.59 16.95
C THR A 78 7.46 -25.36 17.24
#